data_AF-A0A2V8TG91-F1
#
_entry.id   AF-A0A2V8TG91-F1
#
_cell.length_a   1.000
_cell.length_b   1.000
_cell.length_c   1.000
_cell.angle_alpha   90.00
_cell.angle_beta   90.00
_cell.angle_gamma   90.00
#
_symmetry.space_group_name_H-M   'P 1'
#
loop_
_entity.id
_entity.type
_entity.pdbx_description
1 polymer ?
#
loop_
_entity_poly.entity_id
_entity_poly.type
_entity_poly.pdbx_seq_one_letter_code
_entity_poly.pdbx_strand_id
1 'polypeptide(L)'
;MIIRPRLPGEKAHVIGHRQLIKLKNLMIDHRIPSSSRATWPIVTTPDGCYVWSPGLPPALKFAAHDGTKRIAIMRASALVCASE
;
A
#
# COMPACT_ATOMS: atom_id res chain seq x y z
N MET A 1 -8.20 -10.86 -0.70
CA MET A 1 -7.67 -9.48 -0.79
C MET A 1 -8.39 -8.76 -1.91
N ILE A 2 -8.51 -7.45 -1.82
CA ILE A 2 -9.06 -6.60 -2.88
C ILE A 2 -7.98 -5.61 -3.30
N ILE A 3 -7.84 -5.36 -4.60
CA ILE A 3 -6.96 -4.33 -5.14
C ILE A 3 -7.84 -3.21 -5.69
N ARG A 4 -7.65 -1.99 -5.19
CA ARG A 4 -8.40 -0.82 -5.65
C ARG A 4 -7.57 0.46 -5.52
N PRO A 5 -8.00 1.57 -6.14
CA PRO A 5 -7.45 2.88 -5.82
C PRO A 5 -7.75 3.33 -4.38
N ARG A 6 -7.06 4.37 -3.92
CA ARG A 6 -7.33 4.98 -2.60
C ARG A 6 -8.71 5.63 -2.56
N LEU A 7 -9.35 5.59 -1.41
CA LEU A 7 -10.52 6.42 -1.14
C LEU A 7 -10.08 7.81 -0.65
N PRO A 8 -10.84 8.88 -0.96
CA PRO A 8 -10.61 10.19 -0.37
C PRO A 8 -10.64 10.14 1.16
N GLY A 9 -9.66 10.76 1.82
CA GLY A 9 -9.57 10.79 3.29
C GLY A 9 -9.10 9.49 3.95
N GLU A 10 -8.87 8.42 3.18
CA GLU A 10 -8.43 7.12 3.69
C GLU A 10 -7.14 7.24 4.52
N LYS A 11 -7.11 6.53 5.66
CA LYS A 11 -5.98 6.51 6.59
C LYS A 11 -5.54 5.07 6.82
N ALA A 12 -4.26 4.90 7.14
CA ALA A 12 -3.68 3.61 7.51
C ALA A 12 -2.73 3.76 8.70
N HIS A 13 -2.59 2.68 9.46
CA HIS A 13 -1.53 2.52 10.45
C HIS A 13 -0.45 1.66 9.80
N VAL A 14 0.73 2.23 9.53
CA VAL A 14 1.82 1.57 8.81
C VAL A 14 3.07 1.47 9.67
N ILE A 15 3.95 0.52 9.34
CA ILE A 15 5.25 0.41 10.02
C ILE A 15 6.01 1.75 9.91
N GLY A 16 6.68 2.15 10.99
CA GLY A 16 7.49 3.38 11.04
C GLY A 16 6.70 4.65 11.40
N HIS A 17 5.36 4.59 11.43
CA HIS A 17 4.52 5.70 11.86
C HIS A 17 3.85 5.39 13.20
N ARG A 18 3.94 6.31 14.16
CA ARG A 18 3.32 6.18 15.49
C ARG A 18 1.79 6.35 15.47
N GLN A 19 1.26 7.01 14.46
CA GLN A 19 -0.15 7.41 14.37
C GLN A 19 -0.70 7.09 12.98
N LEU A 20 -2.03 7.07 12.88
CA LEU A 20 -2.73 6.94 11.59
C LEU A 20 -2.30 8.05 10.64
N ILE A 21 -1.83 7.68 9.44
CA ILE A 21 -1.46 8.60 8.37
C ILE A 21 -2.47 8.53 7.23
N LYS A 22 -2.82 9.68 6.66
CA LYS A 22 -3.63 9.72 5.42
C LYS A 22 -2.84 9.07 4.29
N LEU A 23 -3.45 8.18 3.53
CA LEU A 23 -2.77 7.53 2.40
C LEU A 23 -2.24 8.54 1.38
N LYS A 24 -2.96 9.64 1.15
CA LYS A 24 -2.47 10.74 0.31
C LYS A 24 -1.12 11.31 0.81
N ASN A 25 -0.98 11.50 2.13
CA ASN A 25 0.26 12.03 2.72
C ASN A 25 1.37 10.98 2.62
N LEU A 26 1.07 9.72 2.94
CA LEU A 26 2.02 8.62 2.80
C LEU A 26 2.55 8.51 1.35
N MET A 27 1.69 8.68 0.35
CA MET A 27 2.08 8.74 -1.06
C MET A 27 2.96 9.95 -1.41
N ILE A 28 2.75 11.09 -0.77
CA ILE A 28 3.60 12.29 -0.95
C ILE A 28 4.99 12.02 -0.36
N ASP A 29 5.04 11.50 0.87
CA ASP A 29 6.27 11.19 1.59
C ASP A 29 7.13 10.18 0.81
N HIS A 30 6.48 9.20 0.18
CA HIS A 30 7.11 8.18 -0.67
C HIS A 30 7.25 8.60 -2.14
N ARG A 31 7.03 9.88 -2.45
CA ARG A 31 7.25 10.48 -3.79
C ARG A 31 6.50 9.80 -4.93
N ILE A 32 5.32 9.23 -4.64
CA ILE A 32 4.43 8.71 -5.68
C ILE A 32 3.94 9.89 -6.54
N PRO A 33 4.10 9.88 -7.88
CA PRO A 33 3.72 11.00 -8.74
C PRO A 33 2.24 11.38 -8.60
N SER A 34 1.95 12.68 -8.55
CA SER A 34 0.55 13.13 -8.36
C SER A 34 -0.41 12.62 -9.45
N SER A 35 0.08 12.50 -10.69
CA SER A 35 -0.68 11.99 -11.84
C SER A 35 -1.11 10.52 -11.70
N SER A 36 -0.37 9.71 -10.95
CA SER A 36 -0.67 8.28 -10.76
C SER A 36 -1.45 7.98 -9.48
N ARG A 37 -1.50 8.90 -8.51
CA ARG A 37 -2.11 8.66 -7.19
C ARG A 37 -3.61 8.31 -7.22
N ALA A 38 -4.32 8.71 -8.27
CA ALA A 38 -5.75 8.44 -8.41
C ALA A 38 -6.04 6.99 -8.82
N THR A 39 -5.08 6.32 -9.46
CA THR A 39 -5.20 4.93 -9.95
C THR A 39 -4.18 4.00 -9.30
N TRP A 40 -3.33 4.51 -8.41
CA TRP A 40 -2.31 3.74 -7.72
C TRP A 40 -2.92 2.57 -6.95
N PRO A 41 -2.42 1.34 -7.11
CA PRO A 41 -3.03 0.17 -6.52
C PRO A 41 -2.78 0.12 -5.01
N ILE A 42 -3.85 -0.10 -4.25
CA ILE A 42 -3.81 -0.40 -2.83
C ILE A 42 -4.42 -1.78 -2.62
N VAL A 43 -3.68 -2.61 -1.88
CA VAL A 43 -4.16 -3.90 -1.39
C VAL A 43 -4.88 -3.67 -0.08
N THR A 44 -6.14 -4.12 -0.03
CA THR A 44 -6.95 -4.12 1.19
C THR A 44 -7.46 -5.51 1.52
N THR A 45 -7.88 -5.66 2.77
CA THR A 45 -8.79 -6.74 3.16
C THR A 45 -10.20 -6.50 2.58
N PRO A 46 -11.08 -7.50 2.58
CA PRO A 46 -12.47 -7.33 2.12
C PRO A 46 -13.27 -6.29 2.91
N ASP A 47 -12.98 -6.11 4.21
CA ASP A 47 -13.54 -5.07 5.08
C ASP A 47 -12.90 -3.68 4.89
N GLY A 48 -11.99 -3.54 3.91
CA GLY A 48 -11.42 -2.25 3.52
C GLY A 48 -10.20 -1.80 4.33
N CYS A 49 -9.64 -2.63 5.21
CA CYS A 49 -8.40 -2.29 5.90
C CYS A 49 -7.21 -2.29 4.92
N TYR A 50 -6.40 -1.22 4.95
CA TYR A 50 -5.14 -1.15 4.22
C TYR A 50 -4.21 -2.32 4.63
N VAL A 51 -3.62 -3.00 3.65
CA VAL A 51 -2.62 -4.06 3.85
C VAL A 51 -1.26 -3.59 3.35
N TRP A 52 -1.17 -3.16 2.08
CA TRP A 52 0.07 -2.76 1.42
C TRP A 52 -0.23 -2.01 0.12
N SER A 53 0.74 -1.25 -0.38
CA SER A 53 0.70 -0.63 -1.70
C SER A 53 2.13 -0.50 -2.25
N PRO A 54 2.33 -0.57 -3.59
CA PRO A 54 3.67 -0.47 -4.17
C PRO A 54 4.38 0.81 -3.75
N GLY A 55 5.63 0.67 -3.31
CA GLY A 55 6.46 1.78 -2.83
C GLY A 55 6.10 2.30 -1.44
N LEU A 56 5.07 1.77 -0.78
CA LEU A 56 4.62 2.17 0.55
C LEU A 56 4.87 1.06 1.59
N PRO A 57 5.04 1.41 2.88
CA PRO A 57 5.17 0.41 3.94
C PRO A 57 3.88 -0.41 4.09
N PRO A 58 3.99 -1.68 4.52
CA PRO A 58 2.82 -2.47 4.87
C PRO A 58 2.14 -1.90 6.13
N ALA A 59 0.86 -2.24 6.29
CA ALA A 59 0.13 -1.90 7.50
C ALA A 59 0.77 -2.60 8.70
N LEU A 60 0.85 -1.90 9.84
CA LEU A 60 1.46 -2.43 11.06
C LEU A 60 0.83 -3.76 11.48
N LYS A 61 -0.51 -3.89 11.33
CA LYS A 61 -1.28 -5.10 11.65
C LYS A 61 -0.88 -6.34 10.82
N PHE A 62 -0.36 -6.15 9.61
CA PHE A 62 -0.04 -7.23 8.66
C PHE A 62 1.47 -7.35 8.40
N ALA A 63 2.27 -6.57 9.12
CA ALA A 63 3.72 -6.66 9.10
C ALA A 63 4.19 -8.05 9.57
N ALA A 64 5.06 -8.69 8.80
CA ALA A 64 5.73 -9.89 9.28
C ALA A 64 6.64 -9.55 10.48
N HIS A 65 6.65 -10.43 11.47
CA HIS A 65 7.45 -10.35 12.68
C HIS A 65 7.84 -11.76 13.14
N ASP A 66 8.69 -11.90 14.14
CA ASP A 66 9.28 -13.19 14.57
C ASP A 66 8.26 -14.29 14.93
N GLY A 67 7.03 -13.92 15.29
CA GLY A 67 5.94 -14.84 15.59
C GLY A 67 5.09 -15.24 14.37
N THR A 68 5.39 -14.73 13.18
CA THR A 68 4.59 -14.94 11.97
C THR A 68 4.79 -16.35 11.43
N LYS A 69 3.74 -17.18 11.46
CA LYS A 69 3.79 -18.58 11.01
C LYS A 69 3.59 -18.77 9.51
N ARG A 70 2.92 -17.82 8.85
CA ARG A 70 2.58 -17.88 7.43
C ARG A 70 2.70 -16.48 6.83
N ILE A 71 3.30 -16.38 5.65
CA ILE A 71 3.50 -15.12 4.94
C ILE A 71 2.84 -15.17 3.56
N ALA A 72 2.41 -14.01 3.09
CA ALA A 72 2.05 -13.78 1.70
C ALA A 72 3.05 -12.78 1.12
N ILE A 73 3.68 -13.15 -0.01
CA ILE A 73 4.63 -12.27 -0.70
C ILE A 73 3.87 -11.53 -1.80
N MET A 74 3.85 -10.21 -1.72
CA MET A 74 3.29 -9.34 -2.75
C MET A 74 4.41 -8.65 -3.51
N ARG A 75 4.32 -8.67 -4.85
CA ARG A 75 5.22 -7.94 -5.73
C ARG A 75 4.37 -7.14 -6.71
N ALA A 76 4.80 -5.92 -6.98
CA ALA A 76 4.27 -5.11 -8.07
C ALA A 76 5.41 -4.85 -9.05
N SER A 77 5.12 -5.06 -10.32
CA SER A 77 6.01 -4.78 -11.43
C SER A 77 5.31 -3.82 -12.39
N ALA A 78 6.09 -2.91 -12.98
CA ALA A 78 5.63 -2.25 -14.19
C ALA A 78 5.60 -3.30 -15.31
N LEU A 79 4.56 -3.28 -16.13
CA LEU A 79 4.66 -3.91 -17.44
C LEU A 79 5.63 -3.03 -18.24
N VAL A 80 6.84 -3.54 -18.46
CA VAL A 80 7.67 -3.04 -19.54
C VAL A 80 6.98 -3.50 -20.83
N CYS A 81 6.35 -2.57 -21.55
CA CYS A 81 6.06 -2.84 -22.95
C CYS A 81 7.41 -3.09 -23.61
N ALA A 82 7.63 -4.30 -24.12
CA ALA A 82 8.72 -4.54 -25.04
C ALA A 82 8.49 -3.59 -26.23
N SER A 83 9.33 -2.56 -26.34
CA SER A 83 9.48 -1.79 -27.56
C SER A 83 10.04 -2.74 -28.62
N GLU A 84 9.22 -3.04 -29.64
CA GLU A 84 9.67 -3.57 -30.93
C GLU A 84 10.63 -2.60 -31.63
#